data_AF-A0A9E0N5A1-F1
#
_entry.id   AF-A0A9E0N5A1-F1
#
_cell.length_a   1.000
_cell.length_b   1.000
_cell.length_c   1.000
_cell.angle_alpha   90.00
_cell.angle_beta   90.00
_cell.angle_gamma   90.00
#
_symmetry.space_group_name_H-M   'P 1'
#
loop_
_entity.id
_entity.type
_entity.pdbx_description
1 polymer ?
#
loop_
_entity_poly.entity_id
_entity_poly.type
_entity_poly.pdbx_seq_one_letter_code
_entity_poly.pdbx_strand_id
1 'polypeptide(L)'
;ATVLTYYRALGDQGQAASMQPELPGVAGRRWLLAQPWQGWRDRILGELLVAHPDLPLKTSRIDITRYGHAMAIPVPRNHGQIGIQPIYSNTFKLSTMESIRAPSRLHFAHSDWAGYSVFEEAFTLGHLAGLQARASL
;
A
#
# COMPACT_ATOMS: atom_id res chain seq x y z
N ALA A 1 17.72 23.65 4.44
CA ALA A 1 16.28 23.68 4.10
C ALA A 1 15.59 22.59 4.91
N THR A 2 14.45 22.88 5.54
CA THR A 2 13.67 21.89 6.29
C THR A 2 12.69 21.21 5.35
N VAL A 3 12.63 19.89 5.38
CA VAL A 3 11.67 19.10 4.60
C VAL A 3 10.81 18.31 5.58
N LEU A 4 9.49 18.41 5.45
CA LEU A 4 8.53 17.59 6.17
C LEU A 4 7.94 16.58 5.20
N THR A 5 7.89 15.32 5.63
CA THR A 5 7.21 14.25 4.89
C THR A 5 5.92 13.91 5.61
N TYR A 6 4.83 13.77 4.85
CA TYR A 6 3.51 13.45 5.36
C TYR A 6 2.95 12.24 4.61
N TYR A 7 2.34 11.32 5.34
CA TYR A 7 1.67 10.15 4.78
C TYR A 7 0.30 9.97 5.44
N ARG A 8 -0.71 9.66 4.61
CA ARG A 8 -2.06 9.34 5.05
C ARG A 8 -2.55 8.08 4.37
N ALA A 9 -2.85 7.06 5.18
CA ALA A 9 -3.59 5.89 4.73
C ALA A 9 -5.08 6.23 4.61
N LEU A 10 -5.74 5.75 3.56
CA LEU A 10 -7.18 5.92 3.32
C LEU A 10 -7.94 4.58 3.28
N GLY A 11 -7.29 3.48 3.69
CA GLY A 11 -7.84 2.13 3.57
C GLY A 11 -9.02 1.86 4.52
N ASP A 12 -9.07 2.58 5.64
CA ASP A 12 -10.08 2.51 6.70
C ASP A 12 -11.26 3.46 6.50
N GLN A 13 -11.18 4.37 5.53
CA GLN A 13 -12.22 5.35 5.27
C GLN A 13 -13.54 4.66 4.91
N GLY A 14 -14.61 5.07 5.57
CA GLY A 14 -15.95 4.51 5.36
C GLY A 14 -16.19 3.14 5.99
N GLN A 15 -15.22 2.54 6.70
CA GLN A 15 -15.42 1.27 7.41
C GLN A 15 -16.10 1.45 8.79
N ALA A 16 -15.94 2.62 9.41
CA ALA A 16 -16.59 2.93 10.67
C ALA A 16 -18.05 3.36 10.43
N ALA A 17 -19.00 2.51 10.83
CA ALA A 17 -20.43 2.80 11.03
C ALA A 17 -21.48 2.42 9.94
N SER A 18 -21.15 1.65 8.90
CA SER A 18 -22.19 1.17 7.95
C SER A 18 -22.71 -0.23 8.28
N MET A 19 -24.04 -0.43 8.30
CA MET A 19 -24.68 -1.75 8.36
C MET A 19 -24.37 -2.64 7.14
N GLN A 20 -23.82 -2.05 6.08
CA GLN A 20 -23.29 -2.73 4.88
C GLN A 20 -21.89 -2.16 4.60
N PRO A 21 -20.82 -2.75 5.15
CA PRO A 21 -19.46 -2.27 4.93
C PRO A 21 -19.10 -2.34 3.45
N GLU A 22 -18.71 -1.20 2.87
CA GLU A 22 -18.03 -1.20 1.57
C GLU A 22 -16.71 -1.97 1.67
N LEU A 23 -16.27 -2.53 0.53
CA LEU A 23 -14.95 -3.18 0.48
C LEU A 23 -13.85 -2.19 0.94
N PRO A 24 -12.86 -2.66 1.73
CA PRO A 24 -11.76 -1.81 2.20
C PRO A 24 -11.14 -0.93 1.11
N GLY A 25 -10.96 0.34 1.44
CA GLY A 25 -10.39 1.35 0.56
C GLY A 25 -11.29 1.85 -0.59
N VAL A 26 -12.51 1.35 -0.78
CA VAL A 26 -13.41 1.87 -1.86
C VAL A 26 -13.76 3.34 -1.60
N ALA A 27 -14.31 3.65 -0.43
CA ALA A 27 -14.64 5.03 -0.06
C ALA A 27 -13.40 5.93 -0.06
N GLY A 28 -12.27 5.45 0.47
CA GLY A 28 -10.99 6.16 0.44
C GLY A 28 -10.52 6.51 -0.97
N ARG A 29 -10.58 5.55 -1.91
CA ARG A 29 -10.23 5.79 -3.33
C ARG A 29 -11.16 6.80 -3.98
N ARG A 30 -12.48 6.71 -3.75
CA ARG A 30 -13.44 7.68 -4.28
C ARG A 30 -13.13 9.09 -3.75
N TRP A 31 -12.85 9.20 -2.46
CA TRP A 31 -12.49 10.47 -1.85
C TRP A 31 -11.19 11.04 -2.41
N LEU A 32 -10.14 10.20 -2.56
CA LEU A 32 -8.86 10.57 -3.19
C LEU A 32 -9.03 11.14 -4.61
N LEU A 33 -9.95 10.57 -5.39
CA LEU A 33 -10.24 10.99 -6.75
C LEU A 33 -11.11 12.24 -6.83
N ALA A 34 -12.07 12.39 -5.91
CA ALA A 34 -13.03 13.49 -5.92
C ALA A 34 -12.42 14.84 -5.51
N GLN A 35 -11.37 14.82 -4.69
CA GLN A 35 -10.78 16.05 -4.17
C GLN A 35 -9.75 16.65 -5.15
N PRO A 36 -9.82 17.96 -5.45
CA PRO A 36 -8.77 18.63 -6.20
C PRO A 36 -7.50 18.76 -5.36
N TRP A 37 -6.37 19.06 -6.00
CA TRP A 37 -5.07 19.20 -5.35
C TRP A 37 -5.08 20.20 -4.16
N GLN A 38 -5.79 21.33 -4.31
CA GLN A 38 -5.90 22.36 -3.27
C GLN A 38 -6.57 21.82 -2.00
N GLY A 39 -7.61 20.97 -2.16
CA GLY A 39 -8.30 20.36 -1.03
C GLY A 39 -7.41 19.43 -0.22
N TRP A 40 -6.46 18.74 -0.89
CA TRP A 40 -5.44 17.94 -0.20
C TRP A 40 -4.41 18.81 0.50
N ARG A 41 -3.91 19.85 -0.18
CA ARG A 41 -2.96 20.81 0.40
C ARG A 41 -3.48 21.40 1.72
N ASP A 42 -4.70 21.93 1.70
CA ASP A 42 -5.27 22.64 2.85
C ASP A 42 -5.52 21.71 4.02
N ARG A 43 -5.96 20.47 3.74
CA ARG A 43 -6.12 19.43 4.77
C ARG A 43 -4.78 19.05 5.41
N ILE A 44 -3.75 18.80 4.61
CA ILE A 44 -2.42 18.40 5.10
C ILE A 44 -1.85 19.51 5.99
N LEU A 45 -1.90 20.77 5.54
CA LEU A 45 -1.46 21.90 6.36
C LEU A 45 -2.29 22.01 7.63
N GLY A 46 -3.61 21.86 7.54
CA GLY A 46 -4.52 21.91 8.68
C GLY A 46 -4.21 20.89 9.78
N GLU A 47 -3.76 19.70 9.41
CA GLU A 47 -3.38 18.66 10.37
C GLU A 47 -2.01 18.91 10.98
N LEU A 48 -1.06 19.36 10.17
CA LEU A 48 0.28 19.69 10.64
C LEU A 48 0.30 20.93 11.53
N LEU A 49 -0.70 21.82 11.44
CA LEU A 49 -0.82 23.02 12.27
C LEU A 49 -0.75 22.74 13.77
N VAL A 50 -1.27 21.60 14.24
CA VAL A 50 -1.26 21.24 15.67
C VAL A 50 0.18 21.12 16.19
N ALA A 51 1.08 20.52 15.41
CA ALA A 51 2.48 20.37 15.76
C ALA A 51 3.33 21.57 15.29
N HIS A 52 2.92 22.25 14.22
CA HIS A 52 3.68 23.30 13.54
C HIS A 52 2.77 24.49 13.17
N PRO A 53 2.38 25.35 14.13
CA PRO A 53 1.42 26.43 13.90
C PRO A 53 1.85 27.48 12.87
N ASP A 54 3.16 27.66 12.70
CA ASP A 54 3.77 28.62 11.78
C ASP A 54 4.03 28.05 10.38
N LEU A 55 3.75 26.76 10.17
CA LEU A 55 4.05 26.06 8.92
C LEU A 55 3.43 26.71 7.68
N PRO A 56 2.15 27.15 7.67
CA PRO A 56 1.57 27.75 6.46
C PRO A 56 2.30 29.01 5.99
N LEU A 57 2.85 29.80 6.93
CA LEU A 57 3.60 31.02 6.61
C LEU A 57 5.01 30.73 6.09
N LYS A 58 5.58 29.59 6.47
CA LYS A 58 6.94 29.19 6.10
C LYS A 58 6.99 28.25 4.91
N THR A 59 5.86 27.72 4.47
CA THR A 59 5.81 26.73 3.39
C THR A 59 6.01 27.38 2.03
N SER A 60 7.17 27.14 1.43
CA SER A 60 7.52 27.67 0.10
C SER A 60 7.15 26.73 -1.05
N ARG A 61 6.96 25.43 -0.78
CA ARG A 61 6.66 24.40 -1.79
C ARG A 61 5.94 23.21 -1.16
N ILE A 62 4.96 22.66 -1.88
CA ILE A 62 4.28 21.40 -1.53
C ILE A 62 4.13 20.57 -2.80
N ASP A 63 4.66 19.35 -2.78
CA ASP A 63 4.44 18.35 -3.81
C ASP A 63 3.54 17.24 -3.23
N ILE A 64 2.49 16.87 -3.95
CA ILE A 64 1.50 15.88 -3.50
C ILE A 64 1.39 14.77 -4.55
N THR A 65 1.56 13.54 -4.11
CA THR A 65 1.38 12.34 -4.94
C THR A 65 0.22 11.51 -4.41
N ARG A 66 -0.61 11.01 -5.33
CA ARG A 66 -1.75 10.14 -5.02
C ARG A 66 -1.40 8.71 -5.42
N TYR A 67 -1.44 7.79 -4.47
CA TYR A 67 -1.21 6.37 -4.73
C TYR A 67 -2.55 5.62 -4.73
N GLY A 68 -2.92 5.06 -5.89
CA GLY A 68 -4.18 4.31 -6.05
C GLY A 68 -4.16 2.89 -5.46
N HIS A 69 -2.96 2.38 -5.18
CA HIS A 69 -2.71 1.13 -4.47
C HIS A 69 -1.76 1.43 -3.32
N ALA A 70 -2.19 1.20 -2.08
CA ALA A 70 -1.33 1.26 -0.92
C ALA A 70 -0.55 -0.06 -0.80
N MET A 71 0.49 -0.09 0.05
CA MET A 71 1.18 -1.33 0.42
C MET A 71 0.15 -2.42 0.76
N ALA A 72 0.38 -3.66 0.31
CA ALA A 72 -0.45 -4.78 0.69
C ALA A 72 -0.53 -4.85 2.22
N ILE A 73 -1.74 -4.74 2.77
CA ILE A 73 -1.95 -4.89 4.20
C ILE A 73 -2.23 -6.36 4.45
N PRO A 74 -1.27 -7.12 5.02
CA PRO A 74 -1.53 -8.51 5.32
C PRO A 74 -2.62 -8.58 6.38
N VAL A 75 -3.56 -9.50 6.19
CA VAL A 75 -4.67 -9.68 7.13
C VAL A 75 -4.34 -10.91 7.97
N PRO A 76 -4.40 -10.80 9.30
CA PRO A 76 -4.27 -11.97 10.16
C PRO A 76 -5.29 -13.05 9.76
N ARG A 77 -4.82 -14.27 9.49
CA ARG A 77 -5.70 -15.44 9.32
C ARG A 77 -5.69 -16.29 10.58
N ASN A 78 -6.79 -17.02 10.78
CA ASN A 78 -6.85 -18.07 11.80
C ASN A 78 -5.67 -19.04 11.57
N HIS A 79 -5.00 -19.44 12.65
CA HIS A 79 -3.76 -20.26 12.70
C HIS A 79 -2.43 -19.51 12.46
N GLY A 80 -2.37 -18.20 12.69
CA GLY A 80 -1.10 -17.46 12.70
C GLY A 80 -0.47 -17.27 11.32
N GLN A 81 -1.22 -17.55 10.25
CA GLN A 81 -0.78 -17.29 8.89
C GLN A 81 -1.04 -15.83 8.54
N ILE A 82 0.02 -15.11 8.18
CA ILE A 82 -0.02 -13.76 7.63
C ILE A 82 -0.15 -13.91 6.12
N GLY A 83 -1.20 -13.37 5.51
CA GLY A 83 -1.38 -13.42 4.06
C GLY A 83 -2.25 -12.29 3.54
N ILE A 84 -2.09 -11.97 2.25
CA ILE A 84 -2.96 -10.99 1.58
C ILE A 84 -4.40 -11.53 1.63
N GLN A 85 -5.36 -10.67 2.01
CA GLN A 85 -6.78 -11.04 1.90
C GLN A 85 -7.10 -11.30 0.42
N PRO A 86 -7.78 -12.41 0.06
CA PRO A 86 -8.24 -12.57 -1.30
C PRO A 86 -9.24 -11.45 -1.59
N ILE A 87 -9.07 -10.75 -2.70
CA ILE A 87 -10.19 -9.97 -3.24
C ILE A 87 -11.31 -10.99 -3.49
N TYR A 88 -12.52 -10.74 -2.99
CA TYR A 88 -13.72 -11.55 -3.23
C TYR A 88 -14.19 -11.46 -4.71
N SER A 89 -13.28 -11.63 -5.66
CA SER A 89 -13.60 -12.14 -6.98
C SER A 89 -13.01 -13.54 -7.05
N ASN A 90 -13.81 -14.50 -7.50
CA ASN A 90 -13.45 -15.92 -7.66
C ASN A 90 -12.29 -16.18 -8.65
N THR A 91 -11.50 -15.15 -9.00
CA THR A 91 -10.57 -15.15 -10.13
C THR A 91 -9.10 -14.93 -9.76
N PHE A 92 -8.75 -14.41 -8.57
CA PHE A 92 -7.32 -14.22 -8.24
C PHE A 92 -7.02 -14.52 -6.77
N LYS A 93 -6.67 -15.79 -6.49
CA LYS A 93 -5.89 -16.14 -5.30
C LYS A 93 -4.46 -15.64 -5.51
N LEU A 94 -4.09 -14.51 -4.92
CA LEU A 94 -2.68 -14.27 -4.58
C LEU A 94 -2.39 -15.11 -3.32
N SER A 95 -2.19 -16.42 -3.50
CA SER A 95 -1.51 -17.22 -2.48
C SER A 95 -0.02 -16.98 -2.64
N THR A 96 0.63 -16.59 -1.55
CA THR A 96 2.02 -16.11 -1.50
C THR A 96 3.07 -17.12 -1.99
N MET A 97 2.74 -18.40 -2.23
CA MET A 97 3.71 -19.36 -2.78
C MET A 97 3.14 -20.49 -3.66
N GLU A 98 1.83 -20.68 -3.81
CA GLU A 98 1.34 -22.05 -4.10
C GLU A 98 0.59 -22.30 -5.42
N SER A 99 0.50 -21.37 -6.37
CA SER A 99 -0.33 -21.66 -7.56
C SER A 99 0.05 -20.99 -8.88
N ILE A 100 1.28 -20.52 -9.07
CA ILE A 100 1.76 -20.33 -10.45
C ILE A 100 2.69 -21.51 -10.74
N ARG A 101 2.19 -22.52 -11.47
CA ARG A 101 3.07 -23.48 -12.16
C ARG A 101 3.80 -22.72 -13.25
N ALA A 102 4.79 -21.94 -12.83
CA ALA A 102 5.70 -21.28 -13.73
C ALA A 102 6.50 -22.37 -14.46
N PRO A 103 6.79 -22.21 -15.76
CA PRO A 103 7.83 -23.00 -16.40
C PRO A 103 9.11 -22.97 -15.55
N SER A 104 9.93 -24.03 -15.58
CA SER A 104 11.15 -24.15 -14.74
C SER A 104 12.15 -23.00 -14.89
N ARG A 105 12.00 -22.16 -15.92
CA ARG A 105 12.86 -21.00 -16.23
C ARG A 105 12.25 -19.66 -15.83
N LEU A 106 11.07 -19.65 -15.20
CA LEU A 106 10.37 -18.44 -14.78
C LEU A 106 10.28 -18.40 -13.25
N HIS A 107 10.86 -17.36 -12.65
CA HIS A 107 10.86 -17.12 -11.22
C HIS A 107 10.17 -15.78 -10.91
N PHE A 108 9.32 -15.75 -9.89
CA PHE A 108 8.58 -14.56 -9.47
C PHE A 108 9.16 -14.00 -8.16
N ALA A 109 9.23 -12.67 -8.07
CA ALA A 109 9.68 -11.96 -6.87
C ALA A 109 9.02 -10.58 -6.75
N HIS A 110 7.68 -10.55 -6.75
CA HIS A 110 6.93 -9.31 -6.57
C HIS A 110 7.00 -8.82 -5.11
N SER A 111 7.06 -7.51 -4.88
CA SER A 111 7.11 -6.94 -3.52
C SER A 111 5.89 -7.27 -2.67
N ASP A 112 4.74 -7.50 -3.30
CA ASP A 112 3.52 -7.92 -2.60
C ASP A 112 3.59 -9.37 -2.12
N TRP A 113 4.54 -10.16 -2.61
CA TRP A 113 4.77 -11.53 -2.13
C TRP A 113 5.71 -11.56 -0.92
N ALA A 114 6.32 -10.43 -0.57
CA ALA A 114 6.96 -10.27 0.74
C ALA A 114 5.89 -10.35 1.84
N GLY A 115 6.26 -10.88 3.01
CA GLY A 115 5.35 -10.94 4.17
C GLY A 115 4.88 -9.55 4.59
N TYR A 116 5.72 -8.55 4.32
CA TYR A 116 5.45 -7.13 4.44
C TYR A 116 6.08 -6.39 3.25
N SER A 117 5.36 -5.44 2.64
CA SER A 117 5.83 -4.74 1.42
C SER A 117 6.92 -3.68 1.69
N VAL A 118 7.95 -4.01 2.47
CA VAL A 118 9.15 -3.19 2.71
C VAL A 118 10.29 -3.56 1.76
N PHE A 119 11.19 -2.61 1.52
CA PHE A 119 12.27 -2.75 0.57
C PHE A 119 13.17 -3.95 0.86
N GLU A 120 13.47 -4.19 2.13
CA GLU A 120 14.40 -5.23 2.59
C GLU A 120 13.86 -6.64 2.26
N GLU A 121 12.58 -6.88 2.51
CA GLU A 121 11.96 -8.17 2.21
C GLU A 121 11.78 -8.39 0.71
N ALA A 122 11.34 -7.36 -0.01
CA ALA A 122 11.23 -7.41 -1.47
C ALA A 122 12.58 -7.66 -2.13
N PHE A 123 13.64 -6.99 -1.66
CA PHE A 123 15.00 -7.20 -2.13
C PHE A 123 15.50 -8.62 -1.85
N THR A 124 15.26 -9.13 -0.63
CA THR A 124 15.66 -10.49 -0.25
C THR A 124 15.01 -11.54 -1.16
N LEU A 125 13.69 -11.43 -1.40
CA LEU A 125 12.98 -12.33 -2.31
C LEU A 125 13.47 -12.21 -3.76
N GLY A 126 13.73 -10.99 -4.23
CA GLY A 126 14.33 -10.74 -5.54
C GLY A 126 15.70 -11.39 -5.70
N HIS A 127 16.54 -11.27 -4.68
CA HIS A 127 17.86 -11.87 -4.67
C HIS A 127 17.79 -13.41 -4.73
N LEU A 128 16.93 -14.02 -3.92
CA LEU A 128 16.71 -15.47 -3.92
C LEU A 128 16.19 -15.99 -5.27
N ALA A 129 15.23 -15.29 -5.88
CA ALA A 129 14.73 -15.65 -7.21
C ALA A 129 15.85 -15.57 -8.26
N GLY A 130 16.75 -14.58 -8.17
CA GLY A 130 17.93 -14.49 -9.03
C GLY A 130 18.90 -15.67 -8.87
N LEU A 131 19.14 -16.12 -7.64
CA LEU A 131 19.96 -17.31 -7.37
C LEU A 131 19.32 -18.59 -7.92
N GLN A 132 18.00 -18.72 -7.81
CA GLN A 132 17.26 -19.85 -8.39
C GLN A 132 17.32 -19.83 -9.92
N ALA A 133 17.10 -18.66 -10.53
CA ALA A 133 17.19 -18.51 -11.99
C ALA A 133 18.58 -18.89 -12.52
N ARG A 134 19.65 -18.54 -11.80
CA ARG A 134 21.01 -18.96 -12.13
C ARG A 134 21.19 -20.48 -12.08
N ALA A 135 20.60 -21.15 -11.10
CA ALA A 135 20.72 -22.61 -10.95
C ALA A 135 19.89 -23.40 -11.98
N SER A 136 18.91 -22.75 -12.61
CA SER A 136 18.04 -23.33 -13.64
C SER A 136 18.56 -23.16 -15.08
N LEU A 137 19.76 -22.59 -15.26
CA LEU A 137 20.47 -22.47 -16.55
C LEU A 137 21.44 -23.64 -16.75
#